data_AF-A0A963VQZ7-F1
#
_entry.id   AF-A0A963VQZ7-F1
#
_cell.length_a   1.000
_cell.length_b   1.000
_cell.length_c   1.000
_cell.angle_alpha   90.00
_cell.angle_beta   90.00
_cell.angle_gamma   90.00
#
_symmetry.space_group_name_H-M   'P 1'
#
loop_
_entity.id
_entity.type
_entity.pdbx_description
1 polymer ?
#
loop_
_entity_poly.entity_id
_entity_poly.type
_entity_poly.pdbx_seq_one_letter_code
_entity_poly.pdbx_strand_id
1 'polypeptide(L)'
;DGIVRARLGEAATLGQVTVVPLKLLEDSRCPAVVQCVWAGRVRIEARLGTGVEPQLHELTGGQPLTLSGGTLELVEVEPEAKPDRTIYPEDYRFGFRFRRGDQPAF
;
A
#
# COMPACT_ATOMS: atom_id res chain seq x y z
N ASP A 1 -1.00 -10.24 12.46
CA ASP A 1 -1.81 -9.56 11.42
C ASP A 1 -1.51 -9.97 9.98
N GLY A 2 -0.34 -10.55 9.66
CA GLY A 2 -0.02 -10.90 8.27
C GLY A 2 0.28 -9.69 7.37
N ILE A 3 0.48 -8.52 7.98
CA ILE A 3 0.87 -7.28 7.29
C ILE A 3 2.39 -7.25 7.19
N VAL A 4 2.91 -6.96 5.99
CA VAL A 4 4.34 -6.74 5.74
C VAL A 4 4.56 -5.27 5.42
N ARG A 5 5.51 -4.65 6.12
CA ARG A 5 5.82 -3.22 5.95
C ARG A 5 7.06 -3.07 5.07
N ALA A 6 7.03 -2.10 4.15
CA ALA A 6 8.19 -1.72 3.33
C ALA A 6 8.26 -0.21 3.12
N ARG A 7 9.47 0.29 2.92
CA ARG A 7 9.74 1.67 2.49
C ARG A 7 9.67 1.81 0.97
N LEU A 8 9.73 3.06 0.49
CA LEU A 8 9.97 3.31 -0.93
C LEU A 8 11.30 2.66 -1.37
N GLY A 9 11.25 1.93 -2.48
CA GLY A 9 12.35 1.14 -3.04
C GLY A 9 12.57 -0.22 -2.35
N GLU A 10 11.85 -0.53 -1.28
CA GLU A 10 12.07 -1.76 -0.50
C GLU A 10 11.11 -2.86 -0.92
N ALA A 11 11.62 -4.08 -1.15
CA ALA A 11 10.79 -5.21 -1.52
C ALA A 11 10.14 -5.87 -0.29
N ALA A 12 8.81 -5.93 -0.27
CA ALA A 12 8.03 -6.68 0.70
C ALA A 12 7.46 -7.95 0.06
N THR A 13 7.82 -9.11 0.59
CA THR A 13 7.31 -10.40 0.12
C THR A 13 6.19 -10.89 1.03
N LEU A 14 5.00 -11.06 0.47
CA LEU A 14 3.79 -11.58 1.11
C LEU A 14 3.40 -12.92 0.48
N GLY A 15 3.98 -14.01 1.00
CA GLY A 15 3.78 -15.34 0.47
C GLY A 15 4.34 -15.47 -0.95
N GLN A 16 3.45 -15.49 -1.94
CA GLN A 16 3.79 -15.62 -3.38
C GLN A 16 3.84 -14.29 -4.14
N VAL A 17 3.52 -13.18 -3.46
CA VAL A 17 3.49 -11.84 -4.06
C VAL A 17 4.64 -11.02 -3.48
N THR A 18 5.42 -10.37 -4.33
CA THR A 18 6.39 -9.35 -3.92
C THR A 18 5.89 -7.99 -4.35
N VAL A 19 5.78 -7.06 -3.40
CA VAL A 19 5.43 -5.66 -3.64
C VAL A 19 6.64 -4.78 -3.39
N VAL A 20 6.94 -3.88 -4.33
CA VAL A 20 8.01 -2.90 -4.19
C VAL A 20 7.39 -1.52 -4.37
N PRO A 21 7.18 -0.74 -3.29
CA PRO A 21 6.68 0.62 -3.39
C PRO A 21 7.73 1.45 -4.13
N LEU A 22 7.39 2.07 -5.26
CA LEU A 22 8.35 2.87 -6.02
C LEU A 22 8.20 4.35 -5.74
N LYS A 23 6.96 4.83 -5.69
CA LYS A 23 6.67 6.25 -5.58
C LYS A 23 5.34 6.53 -4.88
N LEU A 24 5.31 7.61 -4.11
CA LEU A 24 4.08 8.21 -3.60
C LEU A 24 3.45 9.10 -4.68
N LEU A 25 2.23 8.76 -5.10
CA LEU A 25 1.48 9.50 -6.13
C LEU A 25 0.60 10.57 -5.50
N GLU A 26 -0.05 10.25 -4.39
CA GLU A 26 -0.96 11.16 -3.67
C GLU A 26 -0.87 10.86 -2.17
N ASP A 27 -0.66 11.89 -1.35
CA ASP A 27 -0.88 11.79 0.10
C ASP A 27 -1.85 12.88 0.55
N SER A 28 -3.14 12.65 0.27
CA SER A 28 -4.19 13.51 0.82
C SER A 28 -4.61 13.00 2.20
N ARG A 29 -3.66 12.60 3.05
CA ARG A 29 -3.99 12.17 4.41
C ARG A 29 -4.39 13.37 5.23
N CYS A 30 -5.57 13.29 5.81
CA CYS A 30 -6.06 14.33 6.68
C CYS A 30 -5.34 14.28 8.02
N PRO A 31 -4.59 15.33 8.39
CA PRO A 31 -4.07 15.41 9.74
C PRO A 31 -5.25 15.41 10.72
N ALA A 32 -5.14 14.66 11.82
CA ALA A 32 -6.21 14.53 12.82
C ALA A 32 -6.69 15.88 13.42
N VAL A 33 -5.94 16.96 13.22
CA VAL A 33 -6.27 18.31 13.68
C VAL A 33 -7.13 19.13 12.71
N VAL A 34 -7.38 18.67 11.49
CA VAL A 34 -8.26 19.34 10.53
C VAL A 34 -9.50 18.49 10.28
N GLN A 35 -10.68 19.09 10.40
CA GLN A 35 -11.96 18.47 10.02
C GLN A 35 -11.96 18.24 8.52
N CYS A 36 -11.50 17.07 8.11
CA CYS A 36 -11.55 16.70 6.72
C CYS A 36 -12.94 16.24 6.31
N VAL A 37 -13.46 16.91 5.29
CA VAL A 37 -14.75 16.62 4.65
C VAL A 37 -14.65 15.36 3.76
N TRP A 38 -13.43 14.99 3.35
CA TRP A 38 -13.16 13.84 2.48
C TRP A 38 -12.28 12.83 3.21
N ALA A 39 -12.57 11.54 3.05
CA ALA A 39 -11.71 10.46 3.57
C ALA A 39 -10.34 10.57 2.88
N GLY A 40 -9.38 11.13 3.58
CA GLY A 40 -8.03 11.29 3.07
C GLY A 40 -7.45 9.93 2.65
N ARG A 41 -6.91 9.85 1.44
CA ARG A 41 -6.37 8.61 0.89
C ARG A 41 -4.91 8.79 0.50
N VAL A 42 -4.18 7.68 0.53
CA VAL A 42 -2.80 7.59 0.04
C VAL A 42 -2.83 6.77 -1.23
N ARG A 43 -2.22 7.26 -2.30
CA ARG A 43 -1.99 6.50 -3.52
C ARG A 43 -0.49 6.36 -3.74
N ILE A 44 -0.05 5.15 -4.03
CA ILE A 44 1.34 4.85 -4.37
C ILE A 44 1.40 4.07 -5.69
N GLU A 45 2.50 4.24 -6.40
CA GLU A 45 2.90 3.34 -7.46
C GLU A 45 3.77 2.24 -6.83
N ALA A 46 3.38 0.99 -7.03
CA ALA A 46 4.11 -0.16 -6.54
C ALA A 46 4.28 -1.20 -7.64
N ARG A 47 5.45 -1.82 -7.67
CA ARG A 47 5.74 -2.94 -8.57
C ARG A 47 5.34 -4.25 -7.91
N LEU A 48 4.45 -5.01 -8.54
CA LEU A 48 3.93 -6.28 -8.05
C LEU A 48 4.44 -7.44 -8.89
N GLY A 49 5.11 -8.39 -8.25
CA GLY A 49 5.59 -9.63 -8.87
C GLY A 49 4.94 -10.86 -8.26
N THR A 50 4.26 -11.66 -9.08
CA THR A 50 3.62 -12.93 -8.66
C THR A 50 4.12 -14.14 -9.45
N GLY A 51 5.31 -14.06 -10.07
CA GLY A 51 5.93 -15.16 -10.81
C GLY A 51 6.40 -14.77 -12.22
N VAL A 52 5.46 -14.53 -13.15
CA VAL A 52 5.77 -14.42 -14.59
C VAL A 52 6.51 -13.14 -14.94
N GLU A 53 5.96 -11.98 -14.56
CA GLU A 53 6.63 -10.69 -14.76
C GLU A 53 6.11 -9.64 -13.78
N PRO A 54 6.99 -8.87 -13.12
CA PRO A 54 6.55 -7.85 -12.20
C PRO A 54 6.01 -6.61 -12.93
N GLN A 55 4.75 -6.26 -12.68
CA GLN A 55 4.03 -5.14 -13.30
C GLN A 55 3.87 -3.95 -12.34
N LEU A 56 3.73 -2.76 -12.91
CA LEU A 56 3.45 -1.53 -12.15
C LEU A 56 1.94 -1.43 -11.90
N HIS A 57 1.57 -1.20 -10.65
CA HIS A 57 0.19 -0.99 -10.23
C HIS A 57 0.09 0.20 -9.29
N GLU A 58 -1.02 0.91 -9.38
CA GLU A 58 -1.39 1.94 -8.41
C GLU A 58 -2.14 1.28 -7.25
N LEU A 59 -1.66 1.49 -6.02
CA LEU A 59 -2.31 1.04 -4.80
C LEU A 59 -2.88 2.24 -4.05
N THR A 60 -4.15 2.15 -3.68
CA THR A 60 -4.82 3.15 -2.85
C THR A 60 -5.05 2.59 -1.44
N GLY A 61 -4.70 3.37 -0.42
CA GLY A 61 -4.90 3.02 0.99
C GLY A 61 -6.37 2.73 1.28
N GLY A 62 -6.63 1.57 1.91
CA GLY A 62 -7.98 1.09 2.22
C GLY A 62 -8.75 0.52 1.02
N GLN A 63 -8.14 0.44 -0.17
CA GLN A 63 -8.74 -0.21 -1.34
C GLN A 63 -7.99 -1.50 -1.69
N PRO A 64 -8.68 -2.65 -1.73
CA PRO A 64 -8.09 -3.91 -2.19
C PRO A 64 -7.86 -3.91 -3.70
N LEU A 65 -6.66 -4.31 -4.13
CA LEU A 65 -6.30 -4.61 -5.51
C LEU A 65 -6.39 -6.12 -5.76
N THR A 66 -7.20 -6.52 -6.75
CA THR A 66 -7.32 -7.92 -7.16
C THR A 66 -6.17 -8.31 -8.09
N LEU A 67 -5.47 -9.37 -7.72
CA LEU A 67 -4.38 -10.01 -8.45
C LEU A 67 -4.76 -11.46 -8.78
N SER A 68 -4.05 -12.08 -9.73
CA SER A 68 -4.33 -13.46 -10.15
C SER A 68 -4.20 -14.50 -9.02
N GLY A 69 -3.50 -14.19 -7.92
CA GLY A 69 -3.34 -15.07 -6.76
C GLY A 69 -4.17 -14.69 -5.52
N GLY A 70 -4.94 -13.60 -5.57
CA GLY A 70 -5.69 -13.08 -4.44
C GLY A 70 -5.82 -11.56 -4.44
N THR A 71 -5.93 -10.98 -3.26
CA THR A 71 -6.19 -9.55 -3.08
C THR A 71 -5.08 -8.92 -2.24
N LEU A 72 -4.45 -7.87 -2.76
CA LEU A 72 -3.43 -7.09 -2.07
C LEU A 72 -4.03 -5.76 -1.62
N GLU A 73 -3.83 -5.36 -0.38
CA GLU A 73 -4.39 -4.13 0.17
C GLU A 73 -3.30 -3.33 0.90
N LEU A 74 -3.27 -2.00 0.67
CA LEU A 74 -2.49 -1.08 1.47
C LEU A 74 -3.31 -0.70 2.71
N VAL A 75 -2.96 -1.27 3.86
CA VAL A 75 -3.73 -1.16 5.10
C VAL A 75 -3.12 -0.20 6.12
N GLU A 76 -1.82 0.06 6.02
CA GLU A 76 -1.12 0.99 6.92
C GLU A 76 -0.20 1.93 6.14
N VAL A 77 -0.13 3.19 6.56
CA VAL A 77 0.84 4.17 6.05
C VAL A 77 1.38 4.98 7.22
N GLU A 78 2.64 4.74 7.56
CA GLU A 78 3.35 5.44 8.64
C GLU A 78 4.42 6.38 8.03
N PRO A 79 4.81 7.47 8.72
CA PRO A 79 4.20 8.01 9.93
C PRO A 79 2.84 8.67 9.65
N GLU A 80 1.99 8.81 10.66
CA GLU A 80 0.73 9.56 10.55
C GLU A 80 0.96 10.98 10.04
N ALA A 81 0.05 11.49 9.19
CA ALA A 81 0.12 12.86 8.71
C ALA A 81 -0.06 13.84 9.88
N LYS A 82 0.96 14.67 10.13
CA LYS A 82 0.94 15.72 11.14
C LYS A 82 1.12 17.09 10.48
N PRO A 83 0.33 18.10 10.88
CA PRO A 83 0.37 19.44 10.27
C PRO A 83 1.74 20.13 10.46
N ASP A 84 2.40 19.90 11.60
CA ASP A 84 3.65 20.55 11.99
C ASP A 84 4.90 19.74 11.59
N ARG A 85 4.76 18.72 10.73
CA ARG A 85 5.89 17.89 10.32
C ARG A 85 5.87 17.64 8.82
N THR A 86 6.92 18.12 8.15
CA THR A 86 7.28 17.65 6.81
C THR A 86 7.66 16.17 6.91
N ILE A 87 6.91 15.30 6.22
CA ILE A 87 7.23 13.87 6.11
C ILE A 87 7.98 13.70 4.80
N TYR A 88 9.23 13.28 4.88
CA TYR A 88 10.02 13.02 3.68
C TYR A 88 9.62 11.67 3.08
N PRO A 89 9.72 11.47 1.75
CA PRO A 89 9.42 10.20 1.09
C PRO A 89 10.13 8.99 1.72
N GLU A 90 11.33 9.18 2.24
CA GLU A 90 12.14 8.16 2.92
C GLU A 90 11.62 7.74 4.30
N ASP A 91 10.82 8.60 4.96
CA ASP A 91 10.18 8.29 6.24
C ASP A 91 8.97 7.36 6.06
N TYR A 92 8.44 7.25 4.85
CA TYR A 92 7.24 6.47 4.58
C TYR A 92 7.46 4.98 4.76
N ARG A 93 6.55 4.34 5.51
CA ARG A 93 6.41 2.89 5.60
C ARG A 93 4.99 2.52 5.22
N PHE A 94 4.88 1.62 4.26
CA PHE A 94 3.62 1.13 3.73
C PHE A 94 3.42 -0.30 4.21
N GLY A 95 2.33 -0.55 4.95
CA GLY A 95 1.92 -1.87 5.40
C GLY A 95 0.96 -2.50 4.40
N PHE A 96 1.40 -3.60 3.81
CA PHE A 96 0.65 -4.36 2.83
C PHE A 96 0.05 -5.60 3.47
N ARG A 97 -1.19 -5.92 3.10
CA ARG A 97 -1.85 -7.17 3.48
C ARG A 97 -2.24 -7.93 2.24
N PHE A 98 -1.82 -9.20 2.17
CA PHE A 98 -2.23 -10.09 1.10
C PHE A 98 -3.23 -11.11 1.63
N ARG A 99 -4.41 -11.17 1.02
CA ARG A 99 -5.41 -12.20 1.27
C ARG A 99 -5.46 -13.08 0.04
N ARG A 100 -5.11 -14.36 0.20
CA ARG A 100 -5.29 -15.33 -0.89
C ARG A 100 -6.77 -15.35 -1.28
N GLY A 101 -7.05 -15.21 -2.57
CA GLY A 101 -8.41 -15.29 -3.07
C GLY A 101 -8.85 -16.74 -2.93
N ASP A 102 -9.85 -16.97 -2.10
CA ASP A 102 -10.58 -18.24 -2.12
C ASP A 102 -11.44 -18.18 -3.38
N GLN A 103 -10.93 -18.67 -4.51
CA GLN A 103 -11.84 -19.07 -5.57
C GLN A 103 -12.61 -20.25 -5.00
N PRO A 104 -13.94 -20.15 -4.75
CA PRO A 104 -14.71 -21.34 -4.54
C PRO A 104 -14.52 -22.21 -5.78
N ALA A 105 -13.97 -23.41 -5.58
CA ALA A 105 -13.98 -24.44 -6.60
C ALA A 105 -15.45 -24.70 -6.95
N PHE A 106 -15.86 -24.32 -8.15
CA PHE A 106 -17.12 -24.73 -8.75
C PHE A 106 -16.82 -25.53 -10.01
#